data_AF-A0A8C6RXK7-F1
#
_entry.id   AF-A0A8C6RXK7-F1
#
_cell.length_a   1.000
_cell.length_b   1.000
_cell.length_c   1.000
_cell.angle_alpha   90.00
_cell.angle_beta   90.00
_cell.angle_gamma   90.00
#
_symmetry.space_group_name_H-M   'P 1'
#
loop_
_entity.id
_entity.type
_entity.pdbx_description
1 polymer ?
#
loop_
_entity_poly.entity_id
_entity_poly.type
_entity_poly.pdbx_seq_one_letter_code
_entity_poly.pdbx_strand_id
1 'polypeptide(L)'
;MAGAPGGRAPGPAAGEPLPQRRDSGQGFPEQQSFLSSLFPRNRSCPLMLLKTLETNPYVKLLLDAMKHSGCAINKERHFSCEDCDGNVSGGFDSSTSQIRAANLSGDCSLISEIFRLRFGLKKHHQTCVRDRAVLSILAVRNISTELAQQAVDEVFESCFNDHEPFGRIPHDKTYARYARRDFQNRDRYYSNI
;
A
#
# COMPACT_ATOMS: atom_id res chain seq x y z
N MET A 1 -54.14 19.48 -3.90
CA MET A 1 -53.36 20.03 -5.02
C MET A 1 -52.10 19.21 -5.15
N ALA A 2 -51.93 18.57 -6.31
CA ALA A 2 -50.77 17.85 -6.85
C ALA A 2 -50.09 16.74 -6.02
N GLY A 3 -50.37 15.49 -6.38
CA GLY A 3 -49.36 14.43 -6.38
C GLY A 3 -48.70 14.34 -7.76
N ALA A 4 -47.43 13.92 -7.80
CA ALA A 4 -46.77 13.26 -8.93
C ALA A 4 -45.46 12.59 -8.46
N PRO A 5 -44.97 11.54 -9.17
CA PRO A 5 -44.24 10.41 -8.57
C PRO A 5 -42.83 10.17 -9.15
N GLY A 6 -42.09 9.23 -8.54
CA GLY A 6 -41.22 8.28 -9.25
C GLY A 6 -39.76 8.69 -9.51
N GLY A 7 -38.83 7.76 -9.20
CA GLY A 7 -37.43 7.88 -9.62
C GLY A 7 -36.43 7.01 -8.84
N ARG A 8 -36.71 5.71 -8.64
CA ARG A 8 -35.74 4.76 -8.08
C ARG A 8 -34.66 4.52 -9.14
N ALA A 9 -33.44 4.96 -8.89
CA ALA A 9 -32.31 4.70 -9.78
C ALA A 9 -32.09 3.18 -9.93
N PRO A 10 -31.91 2.66 -11.15
CA PRO A 10 -31.59 1.25 -11.35
C PRO A 10 -30.15 0.98 -10.90
N GLY A 11 -29.96 -0.03 -10.05
CA GLY A 11 -28.65 -0.62 -9.80
C GLY A 11 -28.16 -1.37 -11.04
N PRO A 12 -26.85 -1.39 -11.33
CA PRO A 12 -26.33 -2.12 -12.47
C PRO A 12 -26.51 -3.63 -12.25
N ALA A 13 -27.14 -4.26 -13.25
CA ALA A 13 -27.35 -5.69 -13.34
C ALA A 13 -26.02 -6.42 -13.57
N ALA A 14 -25.94 -7.62 -12.97
CA ALA A 14 -24.87 -8.56 -13.19
C ALA A 14 -24.88 -9.11 -14.63
N GLY A 15 -23.69 -9.31 -15.19
CA GLY A 15 -23.46 -10.17 -16.35
C GLY A 15 -23.07 -9.47 -17.64
N GLU A 16 -21.79 -9.10 -17.78
CA GLU A 16 -21.10 -8.96 -19.08
C GLU A 16 -19.65 -9.45 -18.89
N PRO A 17 -19.11 -10.33 -19.75
CA PRO A 17 -17.74 -10.84 -19.61
C PRO A 17 -16.72 -9.76 -19.95
N LEU A 18 -15.77 -9.49 -19.04
CA LEU A 18 -14.61 -8.64 -19.34
C LEU A 18 -13.83 -9.21 -20.54
N PRO A 19 -13.46 -8.39 -21.54
CA PRO A 19 -12.64 -8.85 -22.64
C PRO A 19 -11.23 -9.19 -22.14
N GLN A 20 -10.81 -10.44 -22.36
CA GLN A 20 -9.43 -10.87 -22.18
C GLN A 20 -8.52 -10.01 -23.05
N ARG A 21 -7.60 -9.26 -22.43
CA ARG A 21 -6.65 -8.42 -23.15
C ARG A 21 -5.55 -9.30 -23.71
N ARG A 22 -5.41 -9.28 -25.04
CA ARG A 22 -4.43 -10.04 -25.82
C ARG A 22 -3.00 -9.71 -25.38
N ASP A 23 -2.25 -10.80 -25.18
CA ASP A 23 -0.82 -10.86 -24.97
C ASP A 23 -0.05 -10.31 -26.19
N SER A 24 0.98 -9.53 -25.94
CA SER A 24 1.94 -9.08 -26.96
C SER A 24 3.27 -8.85 -26.27
N GLY A 25 3.95 -9.97 -26.00
CA GLY A 25 5.32 -9.96 -25.51
C GLY A 25 6.30 -9.43 -26.55
N GLN A 26 7.28 -8.66 -26.08
CA GLN A 26 8.63 -8.63 -26.64
C GLN A 26 9.61 -8.64 -25.47
N GLY A 27 10.30 -9.78 -25.33
CA GLY A 27 11.31 -10.03 -24.29
C GLY A 27 12.71 -9.62 -24.72
N PHE A 28 13.61 -9.54 -23.73
CA PHE A 28 15.07 -9.55 -23.86
C PHE A 28 15.64 -10.58 -22.85
N PRO A 29 16.83 -11.16 -23.11
CA PRO A 29 17.04 -12.60 -23.03
C PRO A 29 17.62 -13.14 -21.72
N GLU A 30 17.36 -14.43 -21.55
CA GLU A 30 17.93 -15.39 -20.61
C GLU A 30 19.45 -15.28 -20.41
N GLN A 31 19.88 -15.32 -19.15
CA GLN A 31 20.97 -16.21 -18.76
C GLN A 31 20.93 -16.53 -17.25
N GLN A 32 20.41 -17.72 -16.94
CA GLN A 32 21.03 -18.79 -16.12
C GLN A 32 19.96 -19.65 -15.41
N SER A 33 19.55 -20.71 -16.11
CA SER A 33 19.17 -21.98 -15.50
C SER A 33 20.44 -22.63 -14.92
N PHE A 34 20.46 -23.13 -13.68
CA PHE A 34 20.42 -24.58 -13.47
C PHE A 34 20.06 -25.03 -12.03
N LEU A 35 19.55 -24.13 -11.17
CA LEU A 35 19.19 -24.47 -9.77
C LEU A 35 17.74 -24.10 -9.39
N SER A 36 16.88 -23.81 -10.36
CA SER A 36 15.49 -23.40 -10.11
C SER A 36 14.54 -24.56 -9.78
N SER A 37 14.98 -25.81 -9.91
CA SER A 37 14.16 -27.02 -9.76
C SER A 37 14.23 -27.70 -8.39
N LEU A 38 15.11 -27.28 -7.48
CA LEU A 38 15.25 -27.89 -6.14
C LEU A 38 14.53 -27.15 -5.00
N PHE A 39 14.02 -25.94 -5.25
CA PHE A 39 13.31 -25.16 -4.24
C PHE A 39 11.92 -24.81 -4.77
N PRO A 40 10.83 -25.37 -4.21
CA PRO A 40 9.49 -24.99 -4.64
C PRO A 40 9.32 -23.48 -4.46
N ARG A 41 9.07 -22.79 -5.58
CA ARG A 41 8.93 -21.33 -5.73
C ARG A 41 8.00 -20.69 -4.69
N ASN A 42 7.05 -21.48 -4.19
CA ASN A 42 5.97 -21.09 -3.28
C ASN A 42 6.30 -21.17 -1.77
N ARG A 43 7.49 -21.62 -1.35
CA ARG A 43 7.86 -21.62 0.08
C ARG A 43 8.38 -20.27 0.58
N SER A 44 8.80 -19.38 -0.33
CA SER A 44 9.38 -18.09 0.06
C SER A 44 8.34 -17.11 0.60
N CYS A 45 7.19 -16.94 -0.08
CA CYS A 45 6.16 -15.99 0.37
C CYS A 45 5.62 -16.30 1.78
N PRO A 46 5.19 -17.55 2.10
CA PRO A 46 4.69 -17.86 3.44
C PRO A 46 5.73 -17.64 4.54
N LEU A 47 7.01 -17.94 4.25
CA LEU A 47 8.11 -17.70 5.18
C LEU A 47 8.42 -16.21 5.35
N MET A 48 8.46 -15.43 4.26
CA MET A 48 8.64 -13.98 4.31
C MET A 48 7.48 -13.29 5.03
N LEU A 49 6.25 -13.73 4.80
CA LEU A 49 5.06 -13.26 5.49
C LEU A 49 5.18 -13.51 6.99
N LEU A 50 5.43 -14.77 7.40
CA LEU A 50 5.65 -15.13 8.79
C LEU A 50 6.74 -14.27 9.44
N LYS A 51 7.90 -14.18 8.79
CA LYS A 51 9.01 -13.39 9.29
C LYS A 51 8.64 -11.92 9.45
N THR A 52 7.89 -11.37 8.51
CA THR A 52 7.48 -9.97 8.51
C THR A 52 6.48 -9.69 9.63
N LEU A 53 5.45 -10.52 9.78
CA LEU A 53 4.46 -10.41 10.86
C LEU A 53 5.11 -10.50 12.25
N GLU A 54 6.15 -11.32 12.39
CA GLU A 54 6.80 -11.53 13.67
C GLU A 54 7.86 -10.47 14.01
N THR A 55 8.58 -9.95 13.00
CA THR A 55 9.80 -9.16 13.24
C THR A 55 9.74 -7.72 12.75
N ASN A 56 8.85 -7.37 11.82
CA ASN A 56 8.82 -6.02 11.27
C ASN A 56 8.04 -5.06 12.20
N PRO A 57 8.67 -4.01 12.75
CA PRO A 57 8.00 -3.11 13.70
C PRO A 57 6.89 -2.27 13.08
N TYR A 58 6.98 -1.92 11.79
CA TYR A 58 5.93 -1.20 11.06
C TYR A 58 4.68 -2.04 10.98
N VAL A 59 4.83 -3.28 10.50
CA VAL A 59 3.71 -4.22 10.35
C VAL A 59 3.07 -4.53 11.69
N LYS A 60 3.87 -4.75 12.73
CA LYS A 60 3.33 -5.03 14.06
C LYS A 60 2.58 -3.83 14.66
N LEU A 61 3.06 -2.60 14.45
CA LEU A 61 2.30 -1.41 14.86
C LEU A 61 0.95 -1.35 14.13
N LEU A 62 0.94 -1.56 12.81
CA LEU A 62 -0.28 -1.55 12.03
C LEU A 62 -1.28 -2.62 12.50
N LEU A 63 -0.80 -3.84 12.76
CA LEU A 63 -1.63 -4.93 13.30
C LEU A 63 -2.18 -4.60 14.68
N ASP A 64 -1.36 -4.04 15.57
CA ASP A 64 -1.80 -3.62 16.90
C ASP A 64 -2.86 -2.50 16.81
N ALA A 65 -2.68 -1.55 15.88
CA ALA A 65 -3.64 -0.47 15.64
C ALA A 65 -4.97 -0.98 15.09
N MET A 66 -4.95 -1.84 14.08
CA MET A 66 -6.17 -2.45 13.54
C MET A 66 -6.91 -3.26 14.62
N LYS A 67 -6.18 -4.01 15.45
CA LYS A 67 -6.77 -4.73 16.59
C LYS A 67 -7.41 -3.77 17.59
N HIS A 68 -6.75 -2.66 17.93
CA HIS A 68 -7.28 -1.65 18.85
C HIS A 68 -8.57 -1.00 18.30
N SER A 69 -8.65 -0.78 16.98
CA SER A 69 -9.87 -0.31 16.31
C SER A 69 -10.97 -1.38 16.12
N GLY A 70 -10.78 -2.60 16.67
CA GLY A 70 -11.76 -3.70 16.56
C GLY A 70 -11.63 -4.54 15.28
N CYS A 71 -10.65 -4.26 14.42
CA CYS A 71 -10.39 -4.96 13.16
C CYS A 71 -9.24 -5.97 13.32
N ALA A 72 -9.42 -7.01 14.13
CA ALA A 72 -8.36 -7.99 14.38
C ALA A 72 -8.03 -8.83 13.15
N ILE A 73 -6.83 -8.62 12.58
CA ILE A 73 -6.32 -9.37 11.44
C ILE A 73 -5.75 -10.72 11.89
N ASN A 74 -6.27 -11.79 11.28
CA ASN A 74 -5.79 -13.17 11.45
C ASN A 74 -4.93 -13.60 10.26
N LYS A 75 -3.76 -14.17 10.54
CA LYS A 75 -2.78 -14.56 9.53
C LYS A 75 -3.37 -15.51 8.48
N GLU A 76 -4.12 -16.51 8.91
CA GLU A 76 -4.62 -17.60 8.07
C GLU A 76 -5.83 -17.19 7.22
N ARG A 77 -6.50 -16.08 7.57
CA ARG A 77 -7.71 -15.63 6.89
C ARG A 77 -7.53 -14.38 6.04
N HIS A 78 -6.56 -13.54 6.37
CA HIS A 78 -6.43 -12.20 5.78
C HIS A 78 -5.17 -12.01 4.93
N PHE A 79 -4.31 -13.02 4.85
CA PHE A 79 -3.16 -13.00 3.96
C PHE A 79 -3.23 -14.18 3.00
N SER A 80 -3.09 -13.89 1.71
CA SER A 80 -2.92 -14.88 0.65
C SER A 80 -1.54 -14.66 0.01
N CYS A 81 -0.85 -15.75 -0.27
CA CYS A 81 0.36 -15.70 -1.09
C CYS A 81 -0.05 -16.02 -2.52
N GLU A 82 0.11 -15.06 -3.42
CA GLU A 82 -0.17 -15.19 -4.85
C GLU A 82 1.10 -14.94 -5.64
N ASP A 83 1.18 -15.55 -6.83
CA ASP A 83 2.29 -15.31 -7.74
C ASP A 83 2.11 -13.91 -8.38
N CYS A 84 3.06 -13.01 -8.11
CA CYS A 84 3.03 -11.68 -8.69
C CYS A 84 3.44 -11.73 -10.18
N ASP A 85 2.63 -11.13 -11.05
CA ASP A 85 3.10 -10.73 -12.37
C ASP A 85 4.19 -9.66 -12.23
N GLY A 86 5.23 -9.71 -13.07
CA GLY A 86 6.41 -8.85 -12.99
C GLY A 86 6.17 -7.34 -13.12
N ASN A 87 4.91 -6.91 -13.30
CA ASN A 87 4.48 -5.53 -13.36
C ASN A 87 3.93 -5.00 -12.02
N VAL A 88 3.76 -5.85 -11.00
CA VAL A 88 3.20 -5.46 -9.70
C VAL A 88 4.33 -5.21 -8.71
N SER A 89 4.59 -3.94 -8.41
CA SER A 89 5.43 -3.55 -7.27
C SER A 89 4.56 -3.32 -6.04
N GLY A 90 4.89 -3.98 -4.92
CA GLY A 90 4.05 -4.01 -3.71
C GLY A 90 3.73 -2.61 -3.15
N GLY A 91 2.52 -2.47 -2.61
CA GLY A 91 2.00 -1.23 -2.01
C GLY A 91 0.55 -0.88 -2.36
N PHE A 92 -0.24 -1.84 -2.88
CA PHE A 92 -1.49 -1.53 -3.56
C PHE A 92 -2.74 -1.95 -2.77
N ASP A 93 -3.58 -0.97 -2.44
CA ASP A 93 -5.03 -1.15 -2.34
C ASP A 93 -5.71 -0.31 -3.43
N SER A 94 -6.70 -0.91 -4.10
CA SER A 94 -7.44 -0.36 -5.25
C SER A 94 -8.49 0.68 -4.86
N SER A 95 -8.84 0.71 -3.57
CA SER A 95 -9.95 1.47 -3.02
C SER A 95 -9.53 2.58 -2.07
N THR A 96 -8.46 2.42 -1.27
CA THR A 96 -8.16 3.35 -0.18
C THR A 96 -6.66 3.67 -0.04
N SER A 97 -6.30 4.86 -0.51
CA SER A 97 -5.23 5.70 0.06
C SER A 97 -3.78 5.18 0.01
N GLN A 98 -3.24 5.07 -1.20
CA GLN A 98 -1.81 4.79 -1.48
C GLN A 98 -0.85 5.86 -0.92
N ILE A 99 -1.34 7.08 -0.68
CA ILE A 99 -0.54 8.20 -0.14
C ILE A 99 0.01 7.86 1.25
N ARG A 100 -0.83 7.34 2.17
CA ARG A 100 -0.39 7.00 3.53
C ARG A 100 0.60 5.84 3.53
N ALA A 101 0.37 4.84 2.68
CA ALA A 101 1.27 3.71 2.51
C ALA A 101 2.64 4.17 2.00
N ALA A 102 2.70 5.01 0.97
CA ALA A 102 3.97 5.55 0.46
C ALA A 102 4.67 6.49 1.47
N ASN A 103 3.91 7.22 2.27
CA ASN A 103 4.41 8.14 3.29
C ASN A 103 5.04 7.40 4.49
N LEU A 104 4.34 6.41 5.05
CA LEU A 104 4.70 5.79 6.34
C LEU A 104 5.45 4.46 6.23
N SER A 105 5.57 3.88 5.02
CA SER A 105 6.30 2.61 4.79
C SER A 105 7.82 2.73 4.87
N GLY A 106 8.35 3.95 4.72
CA GLY A 106 9.80 4.18 4.57
C GLY A 106 10.32 4.06 3.13
N ASP A 107 9.46 3.74 2.14
CA ASP A 107 9.84 3.63 0.73
C ASP A 107 10.37 4.94 0.12
N CYS A 108 9.93 6.07 0.67
CA CYS A 108 10.32 7.41 0.29
C CYS A 108 11.38 8.02 1.24
N SER A 109 12.18 7.19 1.92
CA SER A 109 13.26 7.70 2.76
C SER A 109 14.36 8.37 1.92
N LEU A 110 14.99 9.41 2.47
CA LEU A 110 16.05 10.18 1.81
C LEU A 110 17.19 9.28 1.28
N ILE A 111 17.57 8.26 2.04
CA ILE A 111 18.60 7.30 1.65
C ILE A 111 18.13 6.45 0.46
N SER A 112 16.91 5.91 0.54
CA SER A 112 16.32 5.07 -0.51
C SER A 112 16.20 5.81 -1.86
N GLU A 113 15.99 7.13 -1.83
CA GLU A 113 15.86 7.91 -3.04
C GLU A 113 17.17 8.53 -3.57
N ILE A 114 18.15 8.81 -2.70
CA ILE A 114 19.51 9.16 -3.13
C ILE A 114 20.10 8.03 -3.99
N PHE A 115 19.86 6.76 -3.62
CA PHE A 115 20.23 5.60 -4.44
C PHE A 115 19.47 5.52 -5.80
N ARG A 116 18.37 6.27 -5.97
CA ARG A 116 17.60 6.37 -7.22
C ARG A 116 18.00 7.57 -8.10
N LEU A 117 19.11 8.25 -7.80
CA LEU A 117 19.72 9.31 -8.63
C LEU A 117 18.81 10.54 -8.88
N ARG A 118 17.78 10.78 -8.06
CA ARG A 118 16.94 11.99 -8.14
C ARG A 118 17.53 13.11 -7.28
N PHE A 119 18.35 13.96 -7.89
CA PHE A 119 18.99 15.11 -7.23
C PHE A 119 18.00 16.28 -7.09
N GLY A 120 17.28 16.34 -5.97
CA GLY A 120 16.38 17.45 -5.64
C GLY A 120 16.37 17.73 -4.13
N LEU A 121 17.18 18.67 -3.65
CA LEU A 121 17.42 18.92 -2.23
C LEU A 121 16.26 19.59 -1.45
N LYS A 122 15.12 19.90 -2.08
CA LYS A 122 13.92 20.45 -1.40
C LYS A 122 12.67 19.65 -1.78
N LYS A 123 11.87 19.28 -0.76
CA LYS A 123 10.58 18.56 -0.87
C LYS A 123 10.61 17.14 -1.47
N HIS A 124 11.77 16.48 -1.48
CA HIS A 124 11.94 15.15 -2.08
C HIS A 124 10.91 14.10 -1.64
N HIS A 125 10.69 13.98 -0.32
CA HIS A 125 9.75 13.02 0.24
C HIS A 125 8.32 13.24 -0.25
N GLN A 126 7.86 14.50 -0.33
CA GLN A 126 6.52 14.82 -0.83
C GLN A 126 6.38 14.44 -2.30
N THR A 127 7.40 14.72 -3.12
CA THR A 127 7.41 14.33 -4.53
C THR A 127 7.38 12.82 -4.68
N CYS A 128 8.18 12.09 -3.90
CA CYS A 128 8.17 10.62 -3.91
C CYS A 128 6.79 10.04 -3.59
N VAL A 129 6.16 10.56 -2.53
CA VAL A 129 4.84 10.09 -2.09
C VAL A 129 3.79 10.37 -3.16
N ARG A 130 3.83 11.55 -3.82
CA ARG A 130 2.96 11.87 -4.96
C ARG A 130 3.19 10.90 -6.12
N ASP A 131 4.43 10.74 -6.55
CA ASP A 131 4.77 9.91 -7.71
C ASP A 131 4.38 8.44 -7.49
N ARG A 132 4.61 7.91 -6.29
CA ARG A 132 4.19 6.54 -5.94
C ARG A 132 2.68 6.39 -5.93
N ALA A 133 1.93 7.39 -5.45
CA ALA A 133 0.47 7.36 -5.50
C ALA A 133 -0.05 7.41 -6.94
N VAL A 134 0.51 8.26 -7.80
CA VAL A 134 0.11 8.34 -9.23
C VAL A 134 0.41 7.04 -9.97
N LEU A 135 1.63 6.50 -9.83
CA LEU A 135 2.03 5.23 -10.47
C LEU A 135 1.11 4.08 -10.06
N SER A 136 0.71 4.08 -8.81
CA SER A 136 -0.15 3.05 -8.24
C SER A 136 -1.56 3.15 -8.83
N ILE A 137 -2.15 4.34 -8.95
CA ILE A 137 -3.43 4.53 -9.69
C ILE A 137 -3.33 4.04 -11.15
N LEU A 138 -2.28 4.43 -11.87
CA LEU A 138 -2.10 4.06 -13.28
C LEU A 138 -1.90 2.56 -13.51
N ALA A 139 -1.35 1.85 -12.52
CA ALA A 139 -1.18 0.40 -12.60
C ALA A 139 -2.51 -0.37 -12.63
N VAL A 140 -3.61 0.23 -12.12
CA VAL A 140 -4.89 -0.47 -11.93
C VAL A 140 -6.06 0.18 -12.66
N ARG A 141 -5.99 1.49 -12.94
CA ARG A 141 -7.04 2.22 -13.65
C ARG A 141 -6.54 2.65 -15.02
N ASN A 142 -7.35 2.42 -16.04
CA ASN A 142 -7.09 2.92 -17.39
C ASN A 142 -7.52 4.39 -17.51
N ILE A 143 -6.78 5.29 -16.85
CA ILE A 143 -6.99 6.74 -16.90
C ILE A 143 -5.71 7.45 -17.34
N SER A 144 -5.83 8.73 -17.73
CA SER A 144 -4.66 9.52 -18.09
C SER A 144 -3.84 9.90 -16.84
N THR A 145 -2.55 10.13 -17.06
CA THR A 145 -1.61 10.55 -16.01
C THR A 145 -2.07 11.85 -15.34
N GLU A 146 -2.62 12.78 -16.11
CA GLU A 146 -3.09 14.08 -15.62
C GLU A 146 -4.27 13.92 -14.67
N LEU A 147 -5.22 13.04 -15.01
CA LEU A 147 -6.37 12.76 -14.16
C LEU A 147 -5.96 12.05 -12.87
N ALA A 148 -5.01 11.12 -12.94
CA ALA A 148 -4.44 10.45 -11.77
C ALA A 148 -3.73 11.46 -10.86
N GLN A 149 -2.97 12.40 -11.43
CA GLN A 149 -2.28 13.44 -10.69
C GLN A 149 -3.26 14.40 -10.01
N GLN A 150 -4.29 14.85 -10.73
CA GLN A 150 -5.33 15.70 -10.16
C GLN A 150 -6.03 15.03 -8.96
N ALA A 151 -6.38 13.74 -9.09
CA ALA A 151 -7.01 12.98 -8.01
C ALA A 151 -6.11 12.87 -6.77
N VAL A 152 -4.80 12.67 -6.96
CA VAL A 152 -3.83 12.64 -5.86
C VAL A 152 -3.69 14.02 -5.22
N ASP A 153 -3.55 15.08 -6.01
CA ASP A 153 -3.32 16.44 -5.53
C ASP A 153 -4.52 16.98 -4.72
N GLU A 154 -5.74 16.61 -5.08
CA GLU A 154 -6.97 17.00 -4.35
C GLU A 154 -6.95 16.56 -2.89
N VAL A 155 -6.47 15.34 -2.61
CA VAL A 155 -6.48 14.75 -1.26
C VAL A 155 -5.11 14.82 -0.56
N PHE A 156 -4.06 15.25 -1.28
CA PHE A 156 -2.69 15.08 -0.86
C PHE A 156 -2.40 15.68 0.51
N GLU A 157 -2.77 16.95 0.74
CA GLU A 157 -2.46 17.63 2.00
C GLU A 157 -3.15 16.97 3.20
N SER A 158 -4.39 16.52 3.05
CA SER A 158 -5.10 15.82 4.13
C SER A 158 -4.44 14.47 4.43
N CYS A 159 -4.21 13.66 3.40
CA CYS A 159 -3.64 12.31 3.57
C CYS A 159 -2.16 12.31 3.97
N PHE A 160 -1.39 13.28 3.49
CA PHE A 160 0.04 13.38 3.78
C PHE A 160 0.31 13.78 5.23
N ASN A 161 -0.54 14.66 5.79
CA ASN A 161 -0.42 15.09 7.18
C ASN A 161 -1.04 14.10 8.18
N ASP A 162 -1.69 13.04 7.69
CA ASP A 162 -2.28 12.00 8.52
C ASP A 162 -1.28 10.87 8.81
N HIS A 163 -0.69 10.93 10.01
CA HIS A 163 0.36 10.02 10.46
C HIS A 163 -0.12 8.88 11.36
N GLU A 164 -1.42 8.73 11.64
CA GLU A 164 -1.89 7.63 12.48
C GLU A 164 -1.58 6.28 11.80
N PRO A 165 -1.06 5.26 12.52
CA PRO A 165 -0.83 5.14 13.97
C PRO A 165 0.56 5.57 14.49
N PHE A 166 1.45 6.07 13.63
CA PHE A 166 2.84 6.33 13.99
C PHE A 166 3.06 7.66 14.73
N GLY A 167 2.13 8.61 14.65
CA GLY A 167 2.22 9.95 15.26
C GLY A 167 3.24 10.87 14.56
N ARG A 168 4.32 10.33 14.02
CA ARG A 168 5.32 10.98 13.16
C ARG A 168 5.77 10.00 12.07
N ILE A 169 6.27 10.52 10.96
CA ILE A 169 6.79 9.69 9.86
C ILE A 169 8.05 8.93 10.32
N PRO A 170 8.03 7.58 10.37
CA PRO A 170 9.19 6.78 10.75
C PRO A 170 10.21 6.65 9.62
N HIS A 171 11.46 7.10 9.85
CA HIS A 171 12.52 7.02 8.83
C HIS A 171 13.29 5.68 8.84
N ASP A 172 13.22 4.92 9.94
CA ASP A 172 13.85 3.61 10.04
C ASP A 172 13.11 2.67 11.02
N LYS A 173 13.57 1.41 11.08
CA LYS A 173 13.01 0.37 11.96
C LYS A 173 13.15 0.69 13.45
N THR A 174 14.10 1.52 13.86
CA THR A 174 14.25 1.96 15.25
C THR A 174 13.14 2.94 15.62
N TYR A 175 12.87 3.95 14.78
CA TYR A 175 11.75 4.86 14.98
C TYR A 175 10.40 4.12 14.96
N ALA A 176 10.21 3.17 14.05
CA ALA A 176 9.00 2.36 14.04
C ALA A 176 8.82 1.50 15.32
N ARG A 177 9.92 1.03 15.92
CA ARG A 177 9.86 0.33 17.22
C ARG A 177 9.41 1.25 18.34
N TYR A 178 9.92 2.49 18.38
CA TYR A 178 9.49 3.49 19.36
C TYR A 178 8.02 3.85 19.16
N ALA A 179 7.60 4.15 17.93
CA ALA A 179 6.20 4.42 17.62
C ALA A 179 5.26 3.28 18.06
N ARG A 180 5.66 2.02 17.83
CA ARG A 180 4.92 0.85 18.33
C ARG A 180 4.82 0.80 19.84
N ARG A 181 5.94 1.02 20.54
CA ARG A 181 5.97 1.04 22.00
C ARG A 181 5.07 2.15 22.54
N ASP A 182 5.13 3.33 21.96
CA ASP A 182 4.34 4.48 22.38
C ASP A 182 2.85 4.20 22.16
N PHE A 183 2.47 3.64 21.01
CA PHE A 183 1.10 3.22 20.71
C PHE A 183 0.56 2.22 21.74
N GLN A 184 1.33 1.17 22.07
CA GLN A 184 0.94 0.18 23.08
C GLN A 184 0.78 0.76 24.49
N ASN A 185 1.51 1.84 24.80
CA ASN A 185 1.43 2.51 26.09
C ASN A 185 0.38 3.65 26.11
N ARG A 186 -0.27 3.96 24.99
CA ARG A 186 -1.28 5.03 24.89
C ARG A 186 -2.42 4.80 25.88
N ASP A 187 -2.93 3.58 25.95
CA ASP A 187 -4.03 3.22 26.86
C ASP A 187 -3.65 3.36 28.33
N ARG A 188 -2.37 3.18 28.67
CA ARG A 188 -1.86 3.32 30.04
C ARG A 188 -1.92 4.75 30.55
N TYR A 189 -1.86 5.74 29.66
CA TYR A 189 -1.95 7.15 30.03
C TYR A 189 -3.40 7.61 30.19
N TYR A 190 -4.32 7.12 29.36
CA TYR A 190 -5.74 7.48 29.40
C TYR A 190 -6.59 6.65 30.38
N SER A 191 -6.07 5.54 30.90
CA SER A 191 -6.73 4.75 31.97
C SER A 191 -6.44 5.24 33.39
N ASN A 192 -5.60 6.27 33.54
CA ASN A 192 -5.26 6.91 34.81
C ASN A 192 -5.82 8.34 34.95
N ILE A 193 -6.76 8.73 34.07
CA ILE A 193 -7.53 9.98 34.10
C ILE A 193 -9.00 9.59 34.17
#